data_AF-A0A259DFU5-F1
#
_entry.id   AF-A0A259DFU5-F1
#
_cell.length_a   1.000
_cell.length_b   1.000
_cell.length_c   1.000
_cell.angle_alpha   90.00
_cell.angle_beta   90.00
_cell.angle_gamma   90.00
#
_symmetry.space_group_name_H-M   'P 1'
#
loop_
_entity.id
_entity.type
_entity.pdbx_description
1 polymer ?
#
loop_
_entity_poly.entity_id
_entity_poly.type
_entity_poly.pdbx_seq_one_letter_code
_entity_poly.pdbx_strand_id
1 'polypeptide(L)' 'VAQGLMWRAANADGTLTYSFAQVLNTMYPFYGIRLLGGAMFFSGMLIMAYNVWQTTRIGRAVNDAPIPQAVHA' A
#
# COMPACT_ATOMS: atom_id res chain seq x y z
N VAL A 1 -0.48 3.49 16.80
CA VAL A 1 -0.25 3.98 18.18
C VAL A 1 -0.59 2.94 19.24
N ALA A 2 -1.57 2.05 19.02
CA ALA A 2 -1.98 1.02 19.99
C ALA A 2 -0.84 0.13 20.53
N GLN A 3 0.08 -0.35 19.67
CA GLN A 3 1.19 -1.23 20.08
C GLN A 3 2.10 -0.62 21.14
N GLY A 4 2.57 0.61 20.89
CA GLY A 4 3.49 1.30 21.80
C GLY A 4 2.81 1.72 23.10
N LEU A 5 1.50 2.00 23.06
CA LEU A 5 0.73 2.28 24.26
C LEU A 5 0.60 1.02 25.14
N MET A 6 0.39 -0.15 24.55
CA MET A 6 0.31 -1.42 25.29
C MET A 6 1.65 -1.86 25.86
N TRP A 7 2.76 -1.60 25.16
CA TRP A 7 4.12 -1.89 25.66
C TRP A 7 4.60 -0.96 26.77
N ARG A 8 4.01 0.23 26.87
CA ARG A 8 4.28 1.20 27.96
C ARG A 8 3.25 1.11 29.09
N ALA A 9 2.24 0.25 28.98
CA ALA A 9 1.20 0.12 30.00
C ALA A 9 1.75 -0.66 31.20
N ALA A 10 1.88 0.03 32.33
CA ALA A 10 2.20 -0.55 33.62
C ALA A 10 1.04 -0.33 34.59
N ASN A 11 0.76 -1.34 35.41
CA ASN A 11 -0.21 -1.29 36.48
C ASN A 11 0.33 -0.41 37.63
N ALA A 12 -0.54 -0.01 38.57
CA ALA A 12 -0.14 0.83 39.71
C ALA A 12 0.91 0.17 40.64
N ASP A 13 1.10 -1.15 40.52
CA ASP A 13 2.11 -1.95 41.21
C ASP A 13 3.46 -2.07 40.45
N GLY A 14 3.58 -1.43 39.28
CA GLY A 14 4.79 -1.43 38.46
C GLY A 14 4.95 -2.63 37.51
N THR A 15 4.01 -3.58 37.51
CA THR A 15 4.01 -4.73 36.58
C THR A 15 3.47 -4.35 35.20
N LEU A 16 3.87 -5.08 34.15
CA LEU A 16 3.33 -4.84 32.81
C LEU A 16 1.86 -5.29 32.72
N THR A 17 0.99 -4.39 32.25
CA THR A 17 -0.45 -4.65 32.10
C THR A 17 -0.74 -5.67 30.99
N TYR A 18 0.10 -5.72 29.94
CA TYR A 18 -0.07 -6.62 28.81
C TYR A 18 1.21 -7.40 28.53
N SER A 19 1.09 -8.72 28.41
CA SER A 19 2.17 -9.55 27.87
C SER A 19 2.36 -9.32 26.37
N PHE A 20 3.57 -9.58 25.86
CA PHE A 20 3.87 -9.46 24.43
C PHE A 20 2.91 -10.28 23.55
N ALA A 21 2.56 -11.49 23.99
CA ALA A 21 1.62 -12.37 23.27
C ALA A 21 0.21 -11.75 23.15
N GLN A 22 -0.27 -11.02 24.16
CA GLN A 22 -1.58 -10.34 24.10
C GLN A 22 -1.57 -9.15 23.15
N VAL A 23 -0.48 -8.38 23.12
CA VAL A 23 -0.31 -7.29 22.16
C VAL A 23 -0.28 -7.83 20.74
N LEU A 24 0.43 -8.95 20.51
CA LEU A 24 0.46 -9.62 19.22
C LEU A 24 -0.95 -10.10 18.81
N ASN A 25 -1.68 -10.74 19.73
CA ASN A 25 -3.03 -11.24 19.47
C ASN A 25 -3.99 -10.10 19.03
N THR A 26 -3.88 -8.95 19.71
CA THR A 26 -4.66 -7.74 19.39
C THR A 26 -4.33 -7.17 18.00
N MET A 27 -3.12 -7.42 17.49
CA MET A 27 -2.65 -6.89 16.20
C MET A 27 -3.02 -7.75 14.97
N TYR A 28 -3.35 -9.02 15.13
CA TYR A 28 -3.77 -9.89 14.02
C TYR A 28 -4.85 -9.31 13.10
N PRO A 29 -5.96 -8.75 13.60
CA PRO A 29 -6.99 -8.19 12.70
C PRO A 29 -6.47 -7.05 11.83
N PHE A 30 -5.55 -6.23 12.34
CA PHE A 30 -4.94 -5.15 11.56
C PHE A 30 -4.05 -5.67 10.43
N TYR A 31 -3.34 -6.78 10.65
CA TYR A 31 -2.59 -7.44 9.57
C TYR A 31 -3.52 -8.01 8.50
N GLY A 32 -4.68 -8.53 8.87
CA GLY A 32 -5.71 -8.99 7.93
C GLY A 32 -6.22 -7.85 7.04
N ILE A 33 -6.61 -6.72 7.63
CA ILE A 33 -7.06 -5.52 6.88
C ILE A 33 -5.95 -5.01 5.97
N ARG A 34 -4.70 -5.02 6.44
CA ARG A 34 -3.55 -4.58 5.64
C ARG A 34 -3.31 -5.46 4.42
N LEU A 35 -3.43 -6.78 4.58
CA LEU A 35 -3.35 -7.72 3.45
C LEU A 35 -4.49 -7.51 2.47
N LEU A 36 -5.72 -7.30 2.96
CA LEU A 36 -6.88 -7.05 2.10
C LEU A 36 -6.73 -5.76 1.29
N GLY A 37 -6.32 -4.67 1.94
CA GLY A 37 -6.04 -3.40 1.25
C GLY A 37 -4.89 -3.54 0.24
N GLY A 38 -3.83 -4.26 0.60
CA GLY A 38 -2.73 -4.58 -0.32
C GLY A 38 -3.16 -5.41 -1.52
N ALA A 39 -4.05 -6.39 -1.33
CA ALA A 39 -4.59 -7.22 -2.40
C ALA A 39 -5.46 -6.41 -3.37
N MET A 40 -6.26 -5.47 -2.86
CA MET A 40 -7.03 -4.55 -3.70
C MET A 40 -6.13 -3.61 -4.53
N PHE A 41 -5.05 -3.10 -3.93
CA PHE A 41 -4.08 -2.30 -4.67
C PHE A 41 -3.34 -3.13 -5.74
N PHE A 42 -2.92 -4.33 -5.38
CA PHE A 42 -2.23 -5.24 -6.28
C PHE A 42 -3.12 -5.65 -7.47
N SER A 43 -4.41 -5.93 -7.24
CA SER A 43 -5.35 -6.22 -8.33
C SER A 43 -5.51 -5.02 -9.27
N GLY A 44 -5.55 -3.79 -8.74
CA GLY A 44 -5.51 -2.57 -9.55
C GLY A 44 -4.26 -2.46 -10.42
N MET A 45 -3.08 -2.80 -9.87
CA MET A 45 -1.83 -2.86 -10.63
C MET A 45 -1.86 -3.91 -11.74
N LEU A 46 -2.49 -5.06 -11.52
CA LEU A 46 -2.65 -6.08 -12.57
C LEU A 46 -3.53 -5.56 -13.72
N ILE A 47 -4.61 -4.84 -13.41
CA ILE A 47 -5.46 -4.20 -14.43
C ILE A 47 -4.65 -3.17 -15.20
N MET A 48 -3.86 -2.33 -14.53
CA MET A 48 -2.97 -1.37 -15.19
C MET A 48 -1.98 -2.09 -16.12
N ALA A 49 -1.30 -3.14 -15.64
CA ALA A 49 -0.34 -3.90 -16.43
C ALA A 49 -0.99 -4.50 -17.69
N TYR A 50 -2.21 -5.04 -17.57
CA TYR A 50 -2.97 -5.52 -18.71
C TYR A 50 -3.30 -4.42 -19.72
N ASN A 51 -3.75 -3.25 -19.26
CA ASN A 51 -4.06 -2.11 -20.13
C ASN A 51 -2.81 -1.60 -20.87
N VAL A 52 -1.67 -1.51 -20.18
CA VAL A 52 -0.40 -1.13 -20.78
C VAL A 52 0.02 -2.15 -21.81
N TRP A 53 -0.03 -3.44 -21.49
CA TRP A 53 0.31 -4.52 -22.43
C TRP A 53 -0.55 -4.51 -23.68
N GLN A 54 -1.86 -4.27 -23.53
CA GLN A 54 -2.76 -4.15 -24.67
C GLN A 54 -2.43 -2.91 -25.52
N THR A 55 -2.11 -1.79 -24.88
CA THR A 55 -1.70 -0.54 -25.56
C THR A 55 -0.40 -0.73 -26.33
N THR A 56 0.60 -1.38 -25.75
CA THR A 56 1.90 -1.60 -26.41
C THR A 56 1.83 -2.64 -27.52
N ARG A 57 0.95 -3.64 -27.41
CA ARG A 57 0.77 -4.67 -28.46
C ARG A 57 0.04 -4.13 -29.69
N ILE A 58 -0.93 -3.24 -29.50
CA ILE A 58 -1.75 -2.67 -30.59
C ILE A 58 -1.13 -1.39 -31.15
N GLY A 59 -0.43 -0.62 -30.33
CA GLY A 59 0.19 0.64 -30.72
C GLY A 59 1.25 0.46 -31.81
N ARG A 60 1.10 1.16 -32.93
CA ARG A 60 2.18 1.36 -33.89
C ARG A 60 3.15 2.40 -33.33
N ALA A 61 4.45 2.21 -33.58
CA ALA A 61 5.45 3.25 -33.29
C ALA A 61 5.09 4.52 -34.07
N VAL A 62 4.78 5.59 -33.34
CA VAL A 62 4.57 6.92 -33.92
C VAL A 62 5.95 7.54 -34.09
N ASN A 63 6.54 7.36 -35.27
CA ASN A 63 7.88 7.91 -35.59
C ASN A 63 7.83 9.41 -35.96
N ASP A 64 6.64 9.95 -36.21
CA ASP A 64 6.43 11.33 -36.69
C ASP A 64 5.67 12.18 -35.67
N ALA A 65 6.02 12.08 -34.38
CA ALA A 65 5.44 12.96 -33.36
C ALA A 65 5.76 14.42 -33.72
N PRO A 66 4.77 15.27 -34.04
CA PRO A 66 5.03 16.66 -34.40
C PRO A 66 5.66 17.36 -33.19
N ILE A 67 6.88 17.87 -33.35
CA ILE A 67 7.54 18.68 -32.31
C ILE A 67 6.66 19.92 -32.13
N PRO A 68 6.02 20.11 -30.96
CA PRO A 68 5.26 21.33 -30.71
C PRO A 68 6.24 22.49 -30.77
N GLN A 69 6.11 23.35 -31.78
CA GLN A 69 6.95 24.54 -31.85
C GLN A 69 6.63 25.42 -30.65
N ALA A 70 7.67 25.84 -29.94
CA ALA A 70 7.52 26.81 -28.86
C ALA A 70 6.86 28.06 -29.44
N VAL A 71 5.66 28.38 -28.94
CA VAL A 71 4.98 29.63 -29.30
C VAL A 71 5.78 30.76 -28.67
N HIS A 72 6.61 31.42 -29.47
CA HIS A 72 7.24 32.66 -29.10
C HIS A 72 6.22 33.80 -29.24
N ALA A 73 5.73 34.31 -28.11
CA ALA A 73 5.11 35.62 -27.99
C ALA A 73 5.28 36.13 -26.56
#